data_AF-A0A564Z4U3-F1
#
_entry.id   AF-A0A564Z4U3-F1
#
_cell.length_a   1.000
_cell.length_b   1.000
_cell.length_c   1.000
_cell.angle_alpha   90.00
_cell.angle_beta   90.00
_cell.angle_gamma   90.00
#
_symmetry.space_group_name_H-M   'P 1'
#
loop_
_entity.id
_entity.type
_entity.pdbx_description
1 polymer ?
#
loop_
_entity_poly.entity_id
_entity_poly.type
_entity_poly.pdbx_seq_one_letter_code
_entity_poly.pdbx_strand_id
1 'polypeptide(L)'
;MLKKLNSEQLQVHLDENPTCITREQSKTFKVSRHMAICREMKRLGWEMPPPPHDLSEINKQQRVTCCVSLRSRELQTSFLDRITTDSDEKCILYNHVSCKC
;
A
#
# COMPACT_ATOMS: atom_id res chain seq x y z
N MET A 1 4.57 15.66 -26.82
CA MET A 1 3.62 14.57 -27.10
C MET A 1 3.36 13.78 -25.82
N LEU A 2 2.11 13.74 -25.34
CA LEU A 2 1.71 12.79 -24.30
C LEU A 2 1.70 11.40 -24.93
N LYS A 3 2.62 10.51 -24.52
CA LYS A 3 2.54 9.10 -24.91
C LYS A 3 1.27 8.52 -24.29
N LYS A 4 0.39 7.96 -25.12
CA LYS A 4 -0.83 7.27 -24.69
C LYS A 4 -0.40 6.02 -23.91
N LEU A 5 -0.91 5.86 -22.69
CA LEU A 5 -0.67 4.68 -21.87
C LEU A 5 -1.45 3.49 -22.48
N ASN A 6 -0.78 2.35 -22.68
CA ASN A 6 -1.44 1.11 -23.09
C ASN A 6 -1.97 0.39 -21.85
N SER A 7 -3.30 0.24 -21.75
CA SER A 7 -3.97 -0.39 -20.60
C SER A 7 -3.60 -1.87 -20.44
N GLU A 8 -3.37 -2.61 -21.54
CA GLU A 8 -3.01 -4.04 -21.49
C GLU A 8 -1.61 -4.22 -20.91
N GLN A 9 -0.66 -3.38 -21.31
CA GLN A 9 0.70 -3.39 -20.76
C GLN A 9 0.74 -2.97 -19.29
N LEU A 10 -0.12 -2.03 -18.89
CA LEU A 10 -0.28 -1.66 -17.49
C LEU A 10 -0.83 -2.83 -16.67
N GLN A 11 -1.83 -3.54 -17.19
CA GLN A 11 -2.44 -4.68 -16.49
C GLN A 11 -1.43 -5.81 -16.25
N VAL A 12 -0.69 -6.23 -17.29
CA VAL A 12 0.37 -7.25 -17.15
C VAL A 12 1.41 -6.82 -16.10
N HIS A 13 1.80 -5.54 -16.09
CA HIS A 13 2.77 -5.04 -15.13
C HIS A 13 2.25 -4.99 -13.68
N LEU A 14 0.95 -4.74 -13.49
CA LEU A 14 0.31 -4.81 -12.16
C LEU A 14 0.18 -6.25 -11.67
N ASP A 15 -0.11 -7.20 -12.58
CA ASP A 15 -0.17 -8.63 -12.26
C ASP A 15 1.22 -9.18 -11.86
N GLU A 16 2.29 -8.71 -12.51
CA GLU A 16 3.68 -9.07 -12.15
C GLU A 16 4.17 -8.40 -10.87
N ASN A 17 3.72 -7.17 -10.57
CA ASN A 17 4.19 -6.39 -9.42
C ASN A 17 3.05 -5.59 -8.76
N PRO A 18 2.21 -6.22 -7.93
CA PRO A 18 0.99 -5.64 -7.38
C PRO A 18 1.24 -4.51 -6.36
N THR A 19 2.47 -4.34 -5.89
CA THR A 19 2.85 -3.38 -4.83
C THR A 19 3.41 -2.08 -5.38
N CYS A 20 3.50 -1.93 -6.70
CA CYS A 20 4.27 -0.85 -7.32
C CYS A 20 3.58 0.52 -7.21
N ILE A 21 4.33 1.51 -6.70
CA ILE A 21 3.88 2.88 -6.46
C ILE A 21 3.70 3.60 -7.80
N THR A 22 2.61 4.38 -7.95
CA THR A 22 2.29 5.11 -9.19
C THR A 22 3.44 6.02 -9.70
N ARG A 23 4.31 6.51 -8.80
CA ARG A 23 5.52 7.27 -9.18
C ARG A 23 6.53 6.42 -9.96
N GLU A 24 6.74 5.17 -9.58
CA GLU A 24 7.66 4.25 -10.27
C GLU A 24 7.08 3.84 -11.62
N GLN A 25 5.79 3.49 -11.64
CA GLN A 25 5.02 3.22 -12.86
C GLN A 25 5.15 4.38 -13.87
N SER A 26 5.07 5.64 -13.43
CA SER A 26 5.19 6.81 -14.32
C SER A 26 6.54 6.91 -15.03
N LYS A 27 7.61 6.48 -14.36
CA LYS A 27 8.95 6.41 -14.95
C LYS A 27 9.06 5.25 -15.94
N THR A 28 8.53 4.07 -15.57
CA THR A 28 8.52 2.87 -16.42
C THR A 28 7.77 3.10 -17.73
N PHE A 29 6.54 3.63 -17.66
CA PHE A 29 5.71 3.90 -18.83
C PHE A 29 6.09 5.20 -19.58
N LYS A 30 7.08 5.95 -19.08
CA LYS A 30 7.51 7.25 -19.63
C LYS A 30 6.32 8.22 -19.80
N VAL A 31 5.37 8.18 -18.86
CA VAL A 31 4.19 9.05 -18.85
C VAL A 31 4.44 10.18 -17.87
N SER A 32 4.42 11.42 -18.34
CA SER A 32 4.76 12.59 -17.51
C SER A 32 3.73 12.88 -16.42
N ARG A 33 2.52 12.30 -16.50
CA ARG A 33 1.41 12.56 -15.59
C ARG A 33 1.08 11.30 -14.82
N HIS A 34 1.58 11.22 -13.58
CA HIS A 34 1.18 10.25 -12.56
C HIS A 34 -0.36 10.06 -12.48
N MET A 35 -1.10 11.15 -12.68
CA MET A 35 -2.57 11.17 -12.71
C MET A 35 -3.23 10.38 -13.85
N ALA A 36 -2.52 10.10 -14.94
CA ALA A 36 -3.03 9.23 -15.99
C ALA A 36 -3.02 7.77 -15.52
N ILE A 37 -1.98 7.37 -14.80
CA ILE A 37 -1.81 6.01 -14.29
C ILE A 37 -2.80 5.73 -13.16
N CYS A 38 -2.95 6.65 -12.19
CA CYS A 38 -3.98 6.51 -11.15
C CYS A 38 -5.40 6.30 -11.72
N ARG A 39 -5.73 7.01 -12.81
CA ARG A 39 -7.05 6.90 -13.44
C ARG A 39 -7.25 5.56 -14.13
N GLU A 40 -6.24 5.08 -14.85
CA GLU A 40 -6.31 3.79 -15.52
C GLU A 40 -6.29 2.62 -14.52
N MET A 41 -5.52 2.71 -13.43
CA MET A 41 -5.56 1.73 -12.34
C MET A 41 -6.96 1.65 -11.69
N LYS A 42 -7.58 2.80 -11.39
CA LYS A 42 -8.97 2.85 -10.91
C LYS A 42 -9.94 2.21 -11.91
N ARG A 43 -9.76 2.46 -13.22
CA ARG A 43 -10.61 1.85 -14.29
C ARG A 43 -10.47 0.33 -14.33
N LEU A 44 -9.27 -0.18 -14.04
CA LEU A 44 -8.97 -1.62 -13.97
C LEU A 44 -9.40 -2.26 -12.63
N GLY A 45 -10.03 -1.51 -11.73
CA GLY A 45 -10.49 -2.03 -10.44
C GLY A 45 -9.39 -2.17 -9.38
N TRP A 46 -8.21 -1.59 -9.62
CA TRP A 46 -7.13 -1.61 -8.64
C TRP A 46 -7.33 -0.48 -7.63
N GLU A 47 -7.58 -0.86 -6.38
CA GLU A 47 -7.48 0.04 -5.25
C GLU A 47 -6.01 0.21 -4.87
N MET A 48 -5.51 1.44 -4.98
CA MET A 48 -4.15 1.73 -4.54
C MET A 48 -4.16 1.75 -3.01
N PRO A 49 -3.43 0.86 -2.32
CA PRO A 49 -3.25 0.99 -0.89
C PRO A 49 -2.62 2.37 -0.64
N PRO A 50 -3.00 3.07 0.45
CA PRO A 50 -2.32 4.29 0.83
C PRO A 50 -0.82 3.98 0.86
N PRO A 51 0.03 4.84 0.24
CA PRO A 51 1.45 4.57 0.15
C PRO A 51 1.97 4.30 1.56
N PRO A 52 2.74 3.22 1.78
CA PRO A 52 3.37 2.98 3.06
C PRO A 52 4.09 4.25 3.48
N HIS A 53 3.84 4.72 4.71
CA HIS A 53 4.62 5.82 5.26
C HIS A 53 6.10 5.46 5.13
N ASP A 54 6.91 6.35 4.57
CA ASP A 54 8.33 6.08 4.43
C ASP A 54 8.92 5.90 5.84
N LEU A 55 9.47 4.71 6.08
CA LEU A 55 10.00 4.35 7.39
C LEU A 55 11.49 4.63 7.41
N SER A 56 11.97 5.32 8.46
CA SER A 56 13.39 5.39 8.73
C SER A 56 13.98 3.99 8.98
N GLU A 57 15.28 3.81 8.74
CA GLU A 57 15.96 2.54 9.03
C GLU A 57 15.82 2.13 10.50
N ILE A 58 15.77 3.11 11.41
CA ILE A 58 15.52 2.87 12.84
C ILE A 58 14.12 2.30 13.05
N ASN A 59 13.10 2.89 12.43
CA ASN A 59 11.72 2.40 12.54
C ASN A 59 11.59 0.99 11.94
N LYS A 60 12.28 0.70 10.83
CA LYS A 60 12.33 -0.64 10.23
C LYS A 60 12.95 -1.65 11.20
N GLN A 61 14.11 -1.33 11.76
CA GLN A 61 14.80 -2.22 12.69
C GLN A 61 13.97 -2.47 13.95
N GLN A 62 13.37 -1.43 14.54
CA GLN A 62 12.49 -1.56 15.70
C GLN A 62 11.31 -2.50 15.43
N ARG A 63 10.66 -2.35 14.27
CA ARG A 63 9.54 -3.23 13.87
C ARG A 63 9.98 -4.68 13.73
N VAL A 64 11.11 -4.93 13.06
CA VAL A 64 11.66 -6.30 12.91
C VAL A 64 11.98 -6.92 14.27
N THR A 65 12.69 -6.18 15.13
CA THR A 65 13.05 -6.66 16.47
C THR A 65 11.82 -6.98 17.32
N CYS A 66 10.78 -6.13 17.26
CA CYS A 66 9.50 -6.36 17.94
C CYS A 66 8.82 -7.65 17.44
N CYS A 67 8.69 -7.81 16.12
CA CYS A 67 8.06 -8.99 15.52
C CYS A 67 8.79 -10.30 15.86
N VAL A 68 10.12 -10.30 15.81
CA VAL A 68 10.93 -11.49 16.16
C VAL A 68 10.72 -11.87 17.62
N SER A 69 10.71 -10.88 18.51
CA SER A 69 10.49 -11.10 19.95
C SER A 69 9.09 -11.65 20.23
N LEU A 70 8.04 -11.03 19.67
CA LEU A 70 6.66 -11.47 19.86
C LEU A 70 6.42 -12.87 19.29
N ARG A 71 6.97 -13.16 18.10
CA ARG A 71 6.85 -14.49 17.48
C ARG A 71 7.56 -15.56 18.30
N SER A 72 8.75 -15.26 18.81
CA SER A 72 9.51 -16.20 19.65
C SER A 72 8.75 -16.51 20.93
N ARG A 73 8.15 -15.48 21.55
CA ARG A 73 7.29 -15.64 22.73
C ARG A 73 6.06 -16.51 22.43
N GLU A 74 5.39 -16.27 21.31
CA GLU A 74 4.18 -17.02 20.92
C GLU A 74 4.49 -18.50 20.69
N LEU A 75 5.66 -18.80 20.07
CA LEU A 75 6.11 -20.17 19.87
C LEU A 75 6.46 -20.89 21.18
N GLN A 76 6.94 -20.17 22.19
CA GLN A 76 7.25 -20.75 23.50
C GLN A 76 5.98 -20.97 24.33
N THR A 77 5.08 -19.99 24.33
CA THR A 77 3.81 -20.03 25.05
C THR A 77 2.79 -19.23 24.28
N SER A 78 1.72 -19.87 23.80
CA SER A 78 0.64 -19.14 23.14
C SER A 78 0.03 -18.14 24.10
N PHE A 79 -0.05 -16.88 23.68
CA PHE A 79 -0.60 -15.79 24.46
C PHE A 79 -1.64 -14.95 23.71
N LEU A 80 -1.93 -15.29 22.45
CA LEU A 80 -2.92 -14.59 21.63
C LEU A 80 -4.32 -14.59 22.25
N ASP A 81 -4.69 -15.67 22.95
CA ASP A 81 -5.96 -15.82 23.67
C ASP A 81 -6.11 -14.82 24.82
N ARG A 82 -5.01 -14.26 25.32
CA ARG A 82 -4.98 -13.30 26.42
C ARG A 82 -4.88 -11.85 25.94
N ILE A 83 -4.63 -11.62 24.65
CA ILE A 83 -4.53 -10.27 24.11
C ILE A 83 -5.92 -9.68 23.96
N THR A 84 -6.17 -8.58 24.66
CA THR A 84 -7.24 -7.65 24.30
C THR A 84 -6.59 -6.48 23.59
N THR A 85 -6.92 -6.29 22.31
CA THR A 85 -6.52 -5.07 21.60
C THR A 85 -7.48 -3.97 22.04
N ASP A 86 -7.01 -3.04 22.86
CA ASP A 86 -7.75 -1.81 23.10
C ASP A 86 -8.01 -1.11 21.75
N SER A 87 -9.24 -0.63 21.61
CA SER A 87 -9.87 -0.28 20.35
C SER A 87 -9.15 0.87 19.64
N ASP A 88 -8.81 0.69 18.37
CA ASP A 88 -8.36 1.79 17.52
C ASP A 88 -9.53 2.75 17.26
N GLU A 89 -9.28 4.04 17.39
CA GLU A 89 -10.28 5.08 17.19
C GLU A 89 -10.42 5.36 15.69
N LYS A 90 -11.51 4.87 15.10
CA LYS A 90 -11.87 5.20 13.73
C LYS A 90 -12.86 6.35 13.69
N CYS A 91 -12.44 7.49 13.14
CA CYS A 91 -13.36 8.60 12.84
C CYS A 91 -14.48 8.13 11.90
N ILE A 92 -15.74 8.32 12.31
CA ILE A 92 -16.92 8.09 11.47
C ILE A 92 -17.29 9.40 10.78
N LEU A 93 -17.17 9.44 9.46
CA LEU A 93 -17.56 10.60 8.64
C LEU A 93 -18.96 10.38 8.06
N TYR A 94 -19.87 11.33 8.28
CA TYR A 94 -21.25 11.28 7.77
C TYR A 94 -21.33 11.42 6.24
N ASN A 95 -20.35 12.10 5.63
CA ASN A 95 -20.21 12.20 4.19
C ASN A 95 -18.98 11.40 3.76
N HIS A 96 -19.15 10.45 2.85
CA HIS A 96 -18.03 9.73 2.23
C HIS A 96 -17.27 10.67 1.28
N VAL A 97 -16.45 11.56 1.84
CA VAL A 97 -15.53 12.39 1.06
C VAL A 97 -14.41 11.47 0.61
N SER A 98 -14.59 10.88 -0.58
CA SER A 98 -13.51 10.17 -1.25
C SER A 98 -12.37 11.17 -1.48
N CYS A 99 -11.23 10.95 -0.82
CA CYS A 99 -10.02 11.69 -1.10
C CYS A 99 -9.67 11.43 -2.58
N LYS A 100 -9.90 12.43 -3.43
CA LYS A 100 -9.57 12.34 -4.85
C LYS A 100 -8.05 12.53 -4.97
N CYS A 101 -7.31 11.42 -4.88
CA CYS A 101 -5.97 11.33 -5.47
C CYS A 101 -6.07 11.48 -6.99
#